data_AF-A0A353LN14-F1
#
_entry.id   AF-A0A353LN14-F1
#
_cell.length_a   1.000
_cell.length_b   1.000
_cell.length_c   1.000
_cell.angle_alpha   90.00
_cell.angle_beta   90.00
_cell.angle_gamma   90.00
#
_symmetry.space_group_name_H-M   'P 1'
#
loop_
_entity.id
_entity.type
_entity.pdbx_description
1 polymer ?
#
loop_
_entity_poly.entity_id
_entity_poly.type
_entity_poly.pdbx_seq_one_letter_code
_entity_poly.pdbx_strand_id
1 'polypeptide(L)' 'MRMLAGMMRYGADRMLDLLLPPRCLATGEIVDRQGQLSPQVWRELDFITAPL' A
#
# COMPACT_ATOMS: atom_id res chain seq x y z
N MET A 1 11.12 4.70 24.40
CA MET A 1 9.70 4.93 24.05
C MET A 1 9.38 4.84 22.55
N ARG A 2 10.24 5.30 21.61
CA ARG A 2 9.94 5.31 20.16
C ARG A 2 9.78 3.91 19.51
N MET A 3 10.52 2.90 20.00
CA MET A 3 10.41 1.52 19.50
C MET A 3 9.05 0.87 19.79
N LEU A 4 8.50 1.06 20.99
CA LEU A 4 7.19 0.49 21.38
C LEU A 4 6.05 1.03 20.50
N ALA A 5 6.07 2.33 20.19
CA ALA A 5 5.12 2.94 19.27
C ALA A 5 5.24 2.38 17.84
N GLY A 6 6.47 2.11 17.37
CA GLY A 6 6.70 1.48 16.06
C GLY A 6 6.15 0.05 15.98
N MET A 7 6.38 -0.75 17.02
CA MET A 7 5.88 -2.13 17.10
C MET A 7 4.34 -2.18 17.11
N MET A 8 3.70 -1.28 17.86
CA MET A 8 2.23 -1.20 17.93
C MET A 8 1.61 -0.87 16.56
N ARG A 9 2.22 0.05 15.80
CA ARG A 9 1.76 0.41 14.44
C ARG A 9 1.91 -0.76 13.47
N TYR A 10 3.05 -1.45 13.50
CA TYR A 10 3.28 -2.61 12.66
C TYR A 10 2.23 -3.72 12.89
N GLY A 11 1.90 -4.00 14.16
CA GLY A 11 0.87 -4.98 14.51
C GLY A 11 -0.53 -4.58 14.01
N ALA A 12 -0.90 -3.30 14.16
CA ALA A 12 -2.16 -2.78 13.64
C ALA A 12 -2.24 -2.89 12.10
N ASP A 13 -1.16 -2.53 11.39
CA ASP A 13 -1.11 -2.64 9.93
C ASP A 13 -1.26 -4.09 9.46
N ARG A 14 -0.61 -5.06 10.10
CA ARG A 14 -0.75 -6.49 9.75
C ARG A 14 -2.17 -7.01 10.00
N MET A 15 -2.79 -6.60 11.09
CA MET A 15 -4.17 -7.00 11.39
C MET A 15 -5.15 -6.40 10.37
N LEU A 16 -4.92 -5.15 9.96
CA LEU A 16 -5.67 -4.53 8.87
C LEU A 16 -5.45 -5.27 7.55
N ASP A 17 -4.22 -5.64 7.20
CA ASP A 17 -3.93 -6.39 5.96
C ASP A 17 -4.64 -7.76 5.92
N LEU A 18 -4.91 -8.38 7.07
CA LEU A 18 -5.69 -9.63 7.15
C LEU A 18 -7.19 -9.42 6.93
N LEU A 19 -7.76 -8.38 7.54
CA LEU A 19 -9.18 -8.06 7.44
C LEU A 19 -9.54 -7.37 6.12
N LEU A 20 -8.59 -6.59 5.60
CA LEU A 20 -8.69 -5.73 4.44
C LEU A 20 -7.42 -5.94 3.60
N PRO A 21 -7.35 -7.03 2.82
CA PRO A 21 -6.20 -7.30 1.97
C PRO A 21 -5.85 -6.07 1.13
N PRO A 22 -4.56 -5.67 1.07
CA PRO A 22 -4.15 -4.55 0.26
C PRO A 22 -4.43 -4.83 -1.21
N ARG A 23 -5.24 -3.97 -1.82
CA ARG A 23 -5.66 -4.10 -3.22
C ARG A 23 -5.52 -2.78 -3.96
N CYS A 24 -5.16 -2.85 -5.24
CA CYS A 24 -5.13 -1.70 -6.11
C CYS A 24 -6.54 -1.09 -6.23
N LEU A 25 -6.67 0.22 -6.05
CA LEU A 25 -7.97 0.90 -6.09
C LEU A 25 -8.61 0.91 -7.48
N ALA A 26 -7.82 0.79 -8.55
CA ALA A 26 -8.32 0.82 -9.92
C ALA A 26 -8.70 -0.57 -10.45
N THR A 27 -7.92 -1.62 -10.12
CA THR A 27 -8.13 -2.97 -10.68
C THR A 27 -8.60 -3.99 -9.66
N GLY A 28 -8.38 -3.76 -8.36
CA GLY A 28 -8.64 -4.75 -7.32
C GLY A 28 -7.60 -5.88 -7.25
N GLU A 29 -6.49 -5.81 -7.97
CA GLU A 29 -5.37 -6.75 -7.82
C GLU A 29 -4.73 -6.63 -6.43
N ILE A 30 -4.22 -7.74 -5.89
CA ILE A 30 -3.49 -7.72 -4.61
C ILE A 30 -2.15 -7.00 -4.81
N VAL A 31 -1.83 -6.10 -3.89
CA VAL A 31 -0.59 -5.32 -3.86
C VAL A 31 0.12 -5.48 -2.51
N ASP A 32 1.39 -5.10 -2.40
CA ASP A 32 2.18 -5.38 -1.19
C ASP A 32 1.77 -4.51 0.00
N ARG A 33 1.32 -3.28 -0.25
CA ARG A 33 0.91 -2.34 0.80
C ARG A 33 -0.30 -1.52 0.41
N GLN A 34 -1.07 -1.12 1.42
CA GLN A 34 -2.19 -0.20 1.24
C GLN A 34 -1.76 1.08 0.53
N GLY A 35 -2.59 1.53 -0.40
CA GLY A 35 -2.36 2.73 -1.22
C GLY A 35 -1.46 2.53 -2.44
N GLN A 36 -0.98 1.32 -2.72
CA GLN A 36 -0.25 1.04 -3.95
C GLN A 36 -1.17 0.85 -5.16
N LEU A 37 -0.62 1.12 -6.34
CA LEU A 37 -1.23 0.81 -7.63
C LEU A 37 -0.60 -0.45 -8.21
N SER A 38 -1.36 -1.18 -9.03
CA SER A 38 -0.80 -2.33 -9.73
C SER A 38 0.26 -1.90 -10.76
N PRO A 39 1.20 -2.78 -11.13
CA PRO A 39 2.18 -2.50 -12.17
C PRO A 39 1.56 -2.16 -13.53
N GLN A 40 0.34 -2.63 -13.79
CA GLN A 40 -0.41 -2.24 -14.98
C GLN A 40 -0.80 -0.75 -14.90
N VAL A 41 -1.57 -0.37 -13.88
CA VAL A 41 -2.08 0.99 -13.74
C VAL A 41 -0.95 2.01 -13.60
N TRP A 42 0.12 1.65 -12.88
CA TRP A 42 1.28 2.53 -12.72
C TRP A 42 1.93 2.92 -14.06
N ARG A 43 1.96 2.01 -15.04
CA ARG A 43 2.52 2.28 -16.37
C ARG A 43 1.61 3.14 -17.25
N GLU A 44 0.33 3.20 -16.92
CA GLU A 44 -0.69 3.95 -17.66
C GLU A 44 -0.86 5.38 -17.12
N LEU A 45 -0.22 5.72 -16.01
CA LEU A 45 -0.26 7.06 -15.44
C LEU A 45 0.45 8.07 -16.35
N ASP A 46 -0.21 9.20 -16.57
CA ASP A 46 0.42 10.40 -17.10
C ASP A 46 1.06 11.18 -15.94
N PHE A 47 2.38 11.26 -15.95
CA PHE A 47 3.15 11.87 -14.87
C PHE A 47 3.39 13.35 -15.16
N ILE A 48 2.90 14.23 -14.27
CA ILE A 48 3.16 15.67 -14.33
C ILE A 48 4.67 15.97 -14.28
N THR A 49 5.44 15.15 -13.56
CA THR A 49 6.90 15.19 -13.46
C THR A 49 7.43 13.76 -13.44
N ALA A 50 8.63 13.52 -13.97
CA ALA A 50 9.25 12.19 -13.95
C ALA A 50 9.18 11.54 -12.54
N PRO A 51 8.70 10.30 -12.42
CA PRO A 51 8.67 9.60 -11.14
C PRO A 51 10.10 9.36 -10.64
N LEU A 52 10.28 9.43 -9.31
CA LEU A 52 11.55 9.19 -8.62
C LEU A 52 11.91 7.71 -8.52
#